data_AF-A0A2P5L3P7-F1
#
_entry.id   AF-A0A2P5L3P7-F1
#
_cell.length_a   1.000
_cell.length_b   1.000
_cell.length_c   1.000
_cell.angle_alpha   90.00
_cell.angle_beta   90.00
_cell.angle_gamma   90.00
#
_symmetry.space_group_name_H-M   'P 1'
#
loop_
_entity.id
_entity.type
_entity.pdbx_description
1 polymer ?
#
loop_
_entity_poly.entity_id
_entity_poly.type
_entity_poly.pdbx_seq_one_letter_code
_entity_poly.pdbx_strand_id
1 'polypeptide(L)'
;MAATVLSVTANARGKAPAPDMFDNDGIQQTRKAMPRKGMRARRVNVHNDLLQTDKITLNLFDDTIVTAVRDKLVDNVNGHTSWVGHVEGEPDSEVFLTMHGKMMSGVVE
;
A
#
# COMPACT_ATOMS: atom_id res chain seq x y z
N MET A 1 21.33 -51.91 -2.92
CA MET A 1 20.96 -50.93 -1.88
C MET A 1 20.38 -49.73 -2.59
N ALA A 2 19.07 -49.48 -2.46
CA ALA A 2 18.37 -48.39 -3.15
C ALA A 2 18.35 -47.14 -2.25
N ALA A 3 18.73 -45.99 -2.80
CA ALA A 3 18.62 -44.70 -2.12
C ALA A 3 17.40 -43.95 -2.68
N THR A 4 16.39 -43.76 -1.83
CA THR A 4 15.19 -42.98 -2.14
C THR A 4 15.53 -41.49 -2.05
N VAL A 5 15.44 -40.78 -3.17
CA VAL A 5 15.45 -39.31 -3.21
C VAL A 5 14.05 -38.81 -2.87
N LEU A 6 13.89 -38.20 -1.69
CA LEU A 6 12.70 -37.41 -1.37
C LEU A 6 12.85 -36.03 -2.00
N SER A 7 12.22 -35.83 -3.15
CA SER A 7 12.00 -34.50 -3.71
C SER A 7 10.85 -33.85 -2.96
N VAL A 8 11.16 -32.98 -1.99
CA VAL A 8 10.19 -32.05 -1.42
C VAL A 8 9.99 -30.93 -2.43
N THR A 9 8.92 -31.01 -3.21
CA THR A 9 8.36 -29.83 -3.88
C THR A 9 7.91 -28.86 -2.79
N ALA A 10 8.67 -27.78 -2.61
CA ALA A 10 8.27 -26.67 -1.76
C ALA A 10 7.03 -26.01 -2.37
N ASN A 11 5.86 -26.41 -1.87
CA ASN A 11 4.59 -25.79 -2.17
C ASN A 11 4.66 -24.28 -1.86
N ALA A 12 4.04 -23.50 -2.75
CA ALA A 12 3.91 -22.05 -2.69
C ALA A 12 3.76 -21.53 -1.25
N ARG A 13 4.76 -20.75 -0.79
CA ARG A 13 4.58 -19.85 0.35
C ARG A 13 3.39 -18.95 0.00
N GLY A 14 2.26 -19.16 0.66
CA GLY A 14 1.23 -18.14 0.75
C GLY A 14 1.88 -16.89 1.31
N LYS A 15 2.22 -15.94 0.43
CA LYS A 15 2.76 -14.65 0.83
C LYS A 15 1.67 -14.02 1.70
N ALA A 16 2.02 -13.67 2.94
CA ALA A 16 1.10 -12.90 3.77
C ALA A 16 0.62 -11.68 2.97
N PRO A 17 -0.67 -11.31 3.10
CA PRO A 17 -1.21 -10.15 2.38
C PRO A 17 -0.37 -8.91 2.71
N ALA A 18 -0.22 -8.01 1.73
CA ALA A 18 0.48 -6.76 1.95
C ALA A 18 -0.23 -5.96 3.06
N PRO A 19 0.52 -5.39 4.03
CA PRO A 19 -0.06 -4.64 5.13
C PRO A 19 -0.82 -3.42 4.60
N ASP A 20 -1.96 -3.09 5.22
CA ASP A 20 -2.75 -1.90 4.87
C ASP A 20 -2.09 -0.64 5.44
N MET A 21 -1.92 0.37 4.58
CA MET A 21 -1.32 1.64 4.94
C MET A 21 -2.23 2.50 5.83
N PHE A 22 -3.55 2.25 5.77
CA PHE A 22 -4.55 3.09 6.40
C PHE A 22 -5.40 2.32 7.41
N ASP A 23 -5.32 2.68 8.68
CA ASP A 23 -6.27 2.19 9.68
C ASP A 23 -7.57 2.98 9.61
N ASN A 24 -8.66 2.25 9.47
CA ASN A 24 -10.03 2.77 9.46
C ASN A 24 -10.67 2.89 10.84
N ASP A 25 -9.89 2.80 11.91
CA ASP A 25 -10.41 2.85 13.28
C ASP A 25 -11.14 4.18 13.55
N GLY A 26 -12.48 4.10 13.62
CA GLY A 26 -13.30 5.00 14.43
C GLY A 26 -14.21 6.00 13.72
N ILE A 27 -14.23 6.10 12.40
CA ILE A 27 -15.29 6.85 11.72
C ILE A 27 -16.03 5.87 10.82
N GLN A 28 -17.18 5.38 11.29
CA GLN A 28 -18.26 5.01 10.40
C GLN A 28 -18.37 6.15 9.39
N GLN A 29 -17.85 5.97 8.17
CA GLN A 29 -18.26 6.79 7.04
C GLN A 29 -19.75 6.56 6.98
N THR A 30 -20.50 7.45 7.63
CA THR A 30 -21.95 7.50 7.47
C THR A 30 -22.13 7.51 5.99
N ARG A 31 -22.76 6.46 5.45
CA ARG A 31 -23.04 6.25 4.02
C ARG A 31 -23.97 7.35 3.52
N LYS A 32 -23.57 8.62 3.63
CA LYS A 32 -24.12 9.71 2.86
C LYS A 32 -23.38 9.63 1.55
N ALA A 33 -23.99 8.90 0.61
CA ALA A 33 -23.62 8.95 -0.79
C ALA A 33 -23.54 10.42 -1.19
N MET A 34 -22.33 10.95 -1.30
CA MET A 34 -22.13 12.28 -1.86
C MET A 34 -22.37 12.20 -3.37
N PRO A 35 -22.92 13.25 -3.99
CA PRO A 35 -23.17 13.27 -5.43
C PRO A 35 -21.87 12.99 -6.18
N ARG A 36 -21.94 12.15 -7.23
CA ARG A 36 -20.82 11.63 -8.04
C ARG A 36 -20.05 12.69 -8.87
N LYS A 37 -19.95 13.92 -8.38
CA LYS A 37 -19.18 15.00 -9.01
C LYS A 37 -18.67 15.96 -7.92
N GLY A 38 -17.60 15.56 -7.25
CA GLY A 38 -16.97 16.33 -6.18
C GLY A 38 -15.73 15.65 -5.63
N MET A 39 -14.85 16.43 -4.99
CA MET A 39 -13.64 15.93 -4.34
C MET A 39 -14.00 14.95 -3.20
N ARG A 40 -13.50 13.70 -3.26
CA ARG A 40 -13.70 12.69 -2.22
C ARG A 40 -12.61 12.87 -1.15
N ALA A 41 -13.02 12.89 0.12
CA ALA A 41 -12.09 12.98 1.24
C ALA A 41 -12.53 12.05 2.37
N ARG A 42 -11.55 11.47 3.07
CA ARG A 42 -11.75 10.65 4.27
C ARG A 42 -10.66 10.99 5.30
N ARG A 43 -10.93 10.75 6.57
CA ARG A 43 -9.92 10.76 7.63
C ARG A 43 -9.47 9.33 7.87
N VAL A 44 -8.16 9.12 7.96
CA VAL A 44 -7.52 7.83 8.21
C VAL A 44 -6.32 8.04 9.14
N ASN A 45 -5.94 6.98 9.86
CA ASN A 45 -4.62 6.91 10.48
C ASN A 45 -3.65 6.28 9.49
N VAL A 46 -2.41 6.77 9.46
CA VAL A 46 -1.39 6.33 8.50
C VAL A 46 -0.28 5.61 9.24
N HIS A 47 0.04 4.39 8.80
CA HIS A 47 1.13 3.58 9.34
C HIS A 47 2.46 3.89 8.64
N ASN A 48 3.10 4.95 9.12
CA ASN A 48 4.31 5.49 8.50
C ASN A 48 5.50 4.50 8.48
N ASP A 49 5.55 3.59 9.44
CA ASP A 49 6.55 2.53 9.52
C ASP A 49 6.45 1.56 8.32
N LEU A 50 5.28 1.41 7.71
CA LEU A 50 5.08 0.54 6.55
C LEU A 50 5.75 1.07 5.27
N LEU A 51 6.19 2.32 5.22
CA LEU A 51 7.00 2.82 4.09
C LEU A 51 8.31 2.04 3.91
N GLN A 52 8.76 1.34 4.95
CA GLN A 52 9.95 0.50 4.88
C GLN A 52 9.70 -0.86 4.21
N THR A 53 8.44 -1.22 3.96
CA THR A 53 8.07 -2.48 3.33
C THR A 53 8.08 -2.40 1.81
N ASP A 54 8.25 -3.56 1.16
CA ASP A 54 8.27 -3.67 -0.30
C ASP A 54 6.89 -3.65 -0.94
N LYS A 55 5.83 -3.88 -0.16
CA LYS A 55 4.46 -3.91 -0.64
C LYS A 55 3.52 -3.35 0.40
N ILE A 56 2.60 -2.50 -0.02
CA ILE A 56 1.58 -1.90 0.83
C ILE A 56 0.22 -1.97 0.14
N THR A 57 -0.84 -2.16 0.91
CA THR A 57 -2.21 -2.01 0.43
C THR A 57 -2.67 -0.58 0.70
N LEU A 58 -3.22 0.09 -0.30
CA LEU A 58 -3.78 1.43 -0.23
C LEU A 58 -5.31 1.35 -0.36
N ASN A 59 -6.00 1.40 0.78
CA ASN A 59 -7.45 1.55 0.85
C ASN A 59 -7.85 3.03 0.68
N LEU A 60 -7.77 3.53 -0.55
CA LEU A 60 -8.02 4.94 -0.86
C LEU A 60 -9.48 5.33 -0.55
N PHE A 61 -10.43 4.49 -0.95
CA PHE A 61 -11.86 4.66 -0.68
C PHE A 61 -12.59 3.31 -0.61
N ASP A 62 -13.86 3.31 -0.19
CA ASP A 62 -14.70 2.11 -0.04
C ASP A 62 -14.76 1.21 -1.29
N ASP A 63 -14.55 1.78 -2.47
CA ASP A 63 -14.58 1.12 -3.78
C ASP A 63 -13.21 1.12 -4.48
N THR A 64 -12.15 1.56 -3.81
CA THR A 64 -10.81 1.68 -4.41
C THR A 64 -9.76 1.19 -3.41
N ILE A 65 -9.33 -0.05 -3.62
CA ILE A 65 -8.25 -0.70 -2.87
C ILE A 65 -7.23 -1.17 -3.90
N VAL A 66 -5.98 -0.73 -3.76
CA VAL A 66 -4.89 -1.12 -4.65
C VAL A 66 -3.72 -1.65 -3.83
N THR A 67 -3.02 -2.65 -4.35
CA THR A 67 -1.76 -3.13 -3.77
C THR A 67 -0.62 -2.48 -4.55
N ALA A 68 0.22 -1.69 -3.89
CA ALA A 68 1.39 -1.07 -4.50
C ALA A 68 2.66 -1.85 -4.13
N VAL A 69 3.60 -1.93 -5.08
CA VAL A 69 4.93 -2.54 -4.94
C VAL A 69 5.97 -1.43 -5.00
N ARG A 70 6.88 -1.41 -4.02
CA ARG A 70 7.90 -0.38 -3.90
C ARG A 70 9.00 -0.59 -4.94
N ASP A 71 9.27 0.45 -5.72
CA ASP A 71 10.43 0.52 -6.60
C ASP A 71 11.59 1.26 -5.93
N LYS A 72 11.28 2.32 -5.17
CA LYS A 72 12.30 3.15 -4.53
C LYS A 72 11.80 3.79 -3.24
N LEU A 73 12.69 3.87 -2.25
CA LEU A 73 12.53 4.75 -1.11
C LEU A 73 13.59 5.87 -1.19
N VAL A 74 13.16 7.11 -1.05
CA VAL A 74 14.03 8.29 -1.07
C VAL A 74 13.88 9.02 0.25
N ASP A 75 14.87 8.88 1.11
CA ASP A 75 14.99 9.66 2.33
C ASP A 75 15.73 10.98 2.03
N ASN A 76 15.05 12.11 2.26
CA ASN A 76 15.65 13.42 2.14
C ASN A 76 16.15 13.92 3.49
N VAL A 77 17.24 14.69 3.45
CA VAL A 77 17.98 15.21 4.63
C VAL A 77 17.14 16.13 5.55
N ASN A 78 15.95 16.55 5.13
CA ASN A 78 15.04 17.44 5.86
C ASN A 78 13.82 16.74 6.47
N GLY A 79 13.86 15.41 6.66
CA GLY A 79 12.76 14.68 7.29
C GLY A 79 11.55 14.44 6.38
N HIS A 80 11.79 14.45 5.05
CA HIS A 80 10.83 13.97 4.07
C HIS A 80 11.25 12.58 3.61
N THR A 81 10.30 11.65 3.53
CA THR A 81 10.51 10.32 2.94
C THR A 81 9.54 10.17 1.79
N SER A 82 10.06 9.88 0.60
CA SER A 82 9.25 9.57 -0.58
C SER A 82 9.34 8.09 -0.92
N TRP A 83 8.19 7.46 -1.03
CA TRP A 83 8.00 6.09 -1.48
C TRP A 83 7.47 6.13 -2.91
N VAL A 84 8.19 5.47 -3.81
CA VAL A 84 7.85 5.39 -5.23
C VAL A 84 7.65 3.92 -5.57
N GLY A 85 6.59 3.63 -6.31
CA GLY A 85 6.24 2.28 -6.71
C GLY A 85 5.25 2.24 -7.86
N HIS A 86 4.68 1.07 -8.09
CA HIS A 86 3.63 0.81 -9.08
C HIS A 86 2.54 -0.09 -8.47
N VAL A 87 1.37 -0.12 -9.08
CA VAL A 87 0.29 -1.05 -8.72
C VAL A 87 0.66 -2.47 -9.15
N GLU A 88 0.46 -3.42 -8.25
CA GLU A 88 0.71 -4.84 -8.52
C GLU A 88 -0.11 -5.32 -9.72
N GLY A 89 0.59 -5.82 -10.75
CA GLY A 89 -0.03 -6.28 -11.99
C GLY A 89 -0.14 -5.22 -13.09
N GLU A 90 0.18 -3.96 -12.78
CA GLU A 90 0.14 -2.82 -13.70
C GLU A 90 1.50 -2.09 -13.68
N PRO A 91 2.54 -2.62 -14.36
CA PRO A 91 3.91 -2.09 -14.25
C PRO A 91 4.10 -0.70 -14.86
N ASP A 92 3.16 -0.24 -15.69
CA ASP A 92 3.17 1.11 -16.29
C ASP A 92 2.46 2.15 -15.40
N SER A 93 1.84 1.72 -14.29
CA SER A 93 1.24 2.61 -13.29
C SER A 93 2.29 3.21 -12.37
N GLU A 94 1.98 4.34 -11.76
CA GLU A 94 2.91 5.02 -10.86
C GLU A 94 2.24 5.42 -9.55
N VAL A 95 2.91 5.11 -8.44
CA VAL A 95 2.48 5.41 -7.08
C VAL A 95 3.56 6.24 -6.42
N PHE A 96 3.23 7.50 -6.12
CA PHE A 96 4.10 8.41 -5.37
C PHE A 96 3.46 8.75 -4.04
N LEU A 97 4.15 8.45 -2.94
CA LEU A 97 3.75 8.86 -1.61
C LEU A 97 4.90 9.65 -0.97
N THR A 98 4.63 10.86 -0.51
CA THR A 98 5.59 11.67 0.23
C THR A 98 5.06 11.92 1.64
N MET A 99 5.91 11.60 2.61
CA MET A 99 5.72 11.96 4.00
C MET A 99 6.47 13.23 4.35
N HIS A 100 5.80 14.11 5.10
CA HIS A 100 6.40 15.24 5.76
C HIS A 100 5.86 15.36 7.18
N GLY A 101 6.69 15.02 8.18
CA GLY A 101 6.25 14.93 9.57
C GLY A 101 5.14 13.90 9.75
N LYS A 102 3.91 14.37 10.05
CA LYS A 102 2.72 13.52 10.24
C LYS A 102 1.75 13.55 9.04
N MET A 103 2.09 14.28 7.99
CA MET A 103 1.25 14.40 6.80
C MET A 103 1.80 13.52 5.69
N MET A 104 0.89 12.83 4.99
CA MET A 104 1.17 12.09 3.78
C MET A 104 0.39 12.71 2.63
N SER A 105 1.03 12.86 1.49
CA SER A 105 0.43 13.26 0.23
C SER A 105 0.93 12.36 -0.88
N GLY A 106 0.10 12.09 -1.88
CA GLY A 106 0.53 11.23 -2.97
C GLY A 106 -0.45 11.19 -4.13
N VAL A 107 -0.01 10.52 -5.19
CA VAL A 107 -0.75 10.29 -6.42
C VAL A 107 -0.61 8.81 -6.80
N VAL A 108 -1.68 8.27 -7.39
CA VAL A 108 -1.73 6.94 -8.00
C VAL A 108 -2.31 7.13 -9.40
N GLU A 109 -1.56 6.79 -10.45
CA GLU A 109 -1.96 6.92 -11.87
C GLU A 109 -1.83 5.60 -12.62
#